data_AF-A0A0K8QJQ9-F1
#
_entry.id   AF-A0A0K8QJQ9-F1
#
_cell.length_a   1.000
_cell.length_b   1.000
_cell.length_c   1.000
_cell.angle_alpha   90.00
_cell.angle_beta   90.00
_cell.angle_gamma   90.00
#
_symmetry.space_group_name_H-M   'P 1'
#
loop_
_entity.id
_entity.type
_entity.pdbx_description
1 polymer ?
#
loop_
_entity_poly.entity_id
_entity_poly.type
_entity_poly.pdbx_seq_one_letter_code
_entity_poly.pdbx_strand_id
1 'polypeptide(L)'
;MNQTSQGPKYGALAPGSAPEAAAGSGAPEPGSVTSPKYQAVLGPFTIRDLTVFGSTLVMFVGSLLPMFGGRYNLWNLDNLFFLALGIVLPLVVTALFVARRLQPGNIVRIGSLSTDQFASVVASFALTLFFLSAAGAFTVFVLVGLIGSVGLLAATVLAPHLPFLRDDFQDRAEQPAHVVARESTVPTRKPAVPKPVKPKPEPASPAP
;
A
#
# COMPACT_ATOMS: atom_id res chain seq x y z
N MET A 1 64.56 -44.22 0.42
CA MET A 1 63.41 -43.37 0.08
C MET A 1 62.19 -43.87 0.85
N ASN A 2 61.63 -42.96 1.65
CA ASN A 2 60.31 -42.88 2.27
C ASN A 2 59.79 -43.98 3.21
N GLN A 3 60.01 -43.72 4.50
CA GLN A 3 59.09 -43.99 5.61
C GLN A 3 57.76 -43.24 5.40
N THR A 4 56.62 -43.86 5.73
CA THR A 4 55.42 -43.11 6.14
C THR A 4 54.60 -43.95 7.13
N SER A 5 54.66 -43.51 8.38
CA SER A 5 53.87 -43.94 9.52
C SER A 5 52.40 -43.56 9.31
N GLN A 6 51.47 -44.51 9.51
CA GLN A 6 50.04 -44.23 9.59
C GLN A 6 49.66 -43.96 11.05
N GLY A 7 49.30 -42.70 11.33
CA GLY A 7 48.71 -42.27 12.60
C GLY A 7 47.21 -42.60 12.72
N PRO A 8 46.64 -42.45 13.93
CA PRO A 8 45.38 -43.07 14.32
C PRO A 8 44.11 -42.34 13.83
N LYS A 9 43.09 -43.14 13.50
CA LYS A 9 41.73 -42.72 13.11
C LYS A 9 41.02 -42.03 14.27
N TYR A 10 40.85 -40.72 14.19
CA TYR A 10 39.80 -40.00 14.90
C TYR A 10 38.61 -39.81 13.97
N GLY A 11 37.59 -40.68 14.12
CA GLY A 11 36.26 -40.48 13.55
C GLY A 11 35.44 -39.60 14.49
N ALA A 12 35.19 -38.36 14.10
CA ALA A 12 34.29 -37.46 14.81
C ALA A 12 32.84 -37.93 14.69
N LEU A 13 32.13 -37.89 15.82
CA LEU A 13 30.71 -38.19 16.01
C LEU A 13 29.80 -37.47 15.01
N ALA A 14 28.79 -38.20 14.52
CA ALA A 14 27.60 -37.63 13.92
C ALA A 14 26.72 -36.96 15.00
N PRO A 15 26.30 -35.70 14.84
CA PRO A 15 25.29 -35.10 15.70
C PRO A 15 23.93 -35.05 15.00
N GLY A 16 22.97 -35.77 15.58
CA GLY A 16 21.65 -35.22 15.88
C GLY A 16 20.61 -35.28 14.77
N SER A 17 19.82 -36.35 14.80
CA SER A 17 18.45 -36.39 14.27
C SER A 17 17.65 -35.22 14.86
N ALA A 18 17.33 -34.23 14.04
CA ALA A 18 16.38 -33.19 14.40
C ALA A 18 14.96 -33.80 14.42
N PRO A 19 14.13 -33.55 15.45
CA PRO A 19 12.74 -33.93 15.38
C PRO A 19 12.05 -33.08 14.32
N GLU A 20 11.50 -33.77 13.33
CA GLU A 20 10.56 -33.25 12.34
C GLU A 20 9.42 -32.54 13.08
N ALA A 21 9.43 -31.21 13.03
CA ALA A 21 8.37 -30.38 13.58
C ALA A 21 7.09 -30.70 12.80
N ALA A 22 6.28 -31.59 13.37
CA ALA A 22 4.95 -31.91 12.90
C ALA A 22 4.19 -30.60 12.66
N ALA A 23 3.93 -30.30 11.39
CA ALA A 23 3.04 -29.22 11.00
C ALA A 23 1.68 -29.50 11.65
N GLY A 24 1.38 -28.71 12.70
CA GLY A 24 0.09 -28.73 13.36
C GLY A 24 -0.99 -28.36 12.36
N SER A 25 -1.63 -29.36 11.77
CA SER A 25 -2.92 -29.25 11.09
C SER A 25 -4.02 -29.10 12.15
N GLY A 26 -3.99 -27.96 12.85
CA GLY A 26 -5.11 -27.53 13.68
C GLY A 26 -6.13 -26.85 12.79
N ALA A 27 -7.10 -27.59 12.25
CA ALA A 27 -8.34 -26.99 11.81
C ALA A 27 -8.99 -26.31 13.04
N PRO A 28 -9.39 -25.03 12.97
CA PRO A 28 -9.97 -24.36 14.12
C PRO A 28 -11.31 -25.03 14.49
N GLU A 29 -11.45 -25.43 15.75
CA GLU A 29 -12.70 -25.98 16.27
C GLU A 29 -13.85 -24.96 16.17
N PRO A 30 -15.05 -25.39 15.77
CA PRO A 30 -16.21 -24.51 15.70
C PRO A 30 -16.70 -24.22 17.13
N GLY A 31 -16.25 -23.10 17.70
CA GLY A 31 -16.76 -22.64 19.00
C GLY A 31 -15.80 -21.84 19.89
N SER A 32 -14.59 -21.49 19.45
CA SER A 32 -13.72 -20.64 20.27
C SER A 32 -14.26 -19.20 20.37
N VAL A 33 -14.50 -18.75 21.60
CA VAL A 33 -15.07 -17.43 21.95
C VAL A 33 -14.00 -16.32 21.86
N THR A 34 -13.13 -16.37 20.86
CA THR A 34 -12.09 -15.37 20.60
C THR A 34 -11.85 -15.24 19.10
N SER A 35 -12.53 -14.29 18.45
CA SER A 35 -12.01 -13.56 17.28
C SER A 35 -12.97 -12.43 16.87
N PRO A 36 -12.67 -11.14 17.12
CA PRO A 36 -13.32 -10.03 16.43
C PRO A 36 -12.77 -9.93 14.99
N LYS A 37 -12.74 -11.05 14.25
CA LYS A 37 -12.13 -11.09 12.94
C LYS A 37 -13.16 -10.64 11.91
N TYR A 38 -13.09 -9.37 11.56
CA TYR A 38 -13.72 -8.79 10.37
C TYR A 38 -15.21 -9.16 10.27
N GLN A 39 -16.03 -8.61 11.17
CA GLN A 39 -17.45 -8.94 11.20
C GLN A 39 -18.08 -8.61 9.84
N ALA A 40 -18.34 -9.67 9.08
CA ALA A 40 -18.94 -9.55 7.78
C ALA A 40 -20.39 -9.12 8.00
N VAL A 41 -20.78 -8.02 7.38
CA VAL A 41 -22.10 -7.40 7.56
C VAL A 41 -23.05 -7.84 6.46
N LEU A 42 -22.53 -7.99 5.24
CA LEU A 42 -23.31 -8.43 4.09
C LEU A 42 -22.48 -9.41 3.26
N GLY A 43 -22.77 -10.71 3.38
CA GLY A 43 -21.97 -11.74 2.71
C GLY A 43 -20.49 -11.65 3.14
N PRO A 44 -19.52 -11.57 2.19
CA PRO A 44 -18.10 -11.42 2.52
C PRO A 44 -17.67 -9.97 2.81
N PHE A 45 -18.59 -9.01 2.78
CA PHE A 45 -18.28 -7.58 2.87
C PHE A 45 -18.37 -7.04 4.30
N THR A 46 -17.40 -6.20 4.68
CA THR A 46 -17.37 -5.51 5.98
C THR A 46 -18.03 -4.13 5.89
N ILE A 47 -18.25 -3.49 7.04
CA ILE A 47 -18.75 -2.10 7.11
C ILE A 47 -17.90 -1.18 6.22
N ARG A 48 -16.58 -1.38 6.21
CA ARG A 48 -15.67 -0.57 5.41
C ARG A 48 -15.94 -0.71 3.92
N ASP A 49 -16.14 -1.93 3.42
CA ASP A 49 -16.42 -2.15 1.99
C ASP A 49 -17.77 -1.51 1.61
N LEU A 50 -18.77 -1.62 2.49
CA LEU A 50 -20.08 -0.98 2.32
C LEU A 50 -19.95 0.55 2.31
N THR A 51 -19.11 1.13 3.18
CA THR A 51 -18.86 2.57 3.19
C THR A 51 -18.16 3.03 1.90
N VAL A 52 -17.16 2.29 1.40
CA VAL A 52 -16.51 2.59 0.11
C VAL A 52 -17.51 2.55 -1.04
N PHE A 53 -18.32 1.48 -1.10
CA PHE A 53 -19.36 1.32 -2.12
C PHE A 53 -20.40 2.43 -2.05
N GLY A 54 -20.97 2.68 -0.86
CA GLY A 54 -21.99 3.71 -0.65
C GLY A 54 -21.47 5.11 -0.97
N SER A 55 -20.24 5.42 -0.54
CA SER A 55 -19.59 6.70 -0.83
C SER A 55 -19.41 6.90 -2.34
N THR A 56 -18.93 5.86 -3.04
CA THR A 56 -18.75 5.89 -4.49
C THR A 56 -20.07 5.98 -5.23
N LEU A 57 -21.12 5.31 -4.75
CA LEU A 57 -22.47 5.43 -5.31
C LEU A 57 -23.02 6.86 -5.17
N VAL A 58 -22.83 7.49 -4.01
CA VAL A 58 -23.21 8.90 -3.81
C VAL A 58 -22.43 9.82 -4.75
N MET A 59 -21.13 9.61 -4.91
CA MET A 59 -20.32 10.35 -5.89
C MET A 59 -20.78 10.09 -7.33
N PHE A 60 -21.17 8.86 -7.66
CA PHE A 60 -21.66 8.50 -9.00
C PHE A 60 -22.94 9.25 -9.31
N VAL A 61 -23.91 9.26 -8.39
CA VAL A 61 -25.13 10.06 -8.52
C VAL A 61 -24.77 11.54 -8.66
N GLY A 62 -23.90 12.05 -7.78
CA GLY A 62 -23.37 13.41 -7.87
C GLY A 62 -22.86 13.72 -9.28
N SER A 63 -22.03 12.85 -9.86
CA SER A 63 -21.37 13.02 -11.16
C SER A 63 -22.33 13.22 -12.34
N LEU A 64 -23.59 12.77 -12.21
CA LEU A 64 -24.63 12.91 -13.21
C LEU A 64 -25.42 14.22 -13.07
N LEU A 65 -25.37 14.86 -11.90
CA LEU A 65 -26.10 16.09 -11.60
C LEU A 65 -25.44 17.32 -12.25
N PRO A 66 -26.21 18.36 -12.59
CA PRO A 66 -25.70 19.55 -13.28
C PRO A 66 -24.89 20.44 -12.32
N MET A 67 -23.60 20.17 -12.19
CA MET A 67 -22.68 20.86 -11.28
C MET A 67 -22.26 22.25 -11.76
N PHE A 68 -22.15 22.46 -13.08
CA PHE A 68 -21.57 23.68 -13.65
C PHE A 68 -22.54 24.35 -14.63
N GLY A 69 -22.79 25.64 -14.43
CA GLY A 69 -23.65 26.44 -15.31
C GLY A 69 -25.09 25.92 -15.44
N GLY A 70 -25.55 25.06 -14.52
CA GLY A 70 -26.87 24.43 -14.55
C GLY A 70 -27.09 23.42 -15.68
N ARG A 71 -26.08 23.09 -16.48
CA ARG A 71 -26.21 22.24 -17.67
C ARG A 71 -25.13 21.17 -17.79
N TYR A 72 -23.95 21.42 -17.21
CA TYR A 72 -22.80 20.53 -17.32
C TYR A 72 -22.62 19.69 -16.06
N ASN A 73 -22.35 18.41 -16.26
CA ASN A 73 -21.97 17.44 -15.25
C ASN A 73 -20.58 16.87 -15.58
N LEU A 74 -20.06 15.94 -14.78
CA LEU A 74 -18.70 15.42 -14.98
C LEU A 74 -18.52 14.67 -16.31
N TRP A 75 -19.60 14.12 -16.88
CA TRP A 75 -19.55 13.30 -18.10
C TRP A 75 -19.53 14.12 -19.39
N ASN A 76 -20.06 15.35 -19.36
CA ASN A 76 -20.15 16.23 -20.54
C ASN A 76 -19.34 17.54 -20.37
N LEU A 77 -18.43 17.56 -19.40
CA LEU A 77 -17.45 18.64 -19.19
C LEU A 77 -16.27 18.59 -20.18
N ASP A 78 -16.23 17.59 -21.07
CA ASP A 78 -15.17 17.34 -22.06
C ASP A 78 -13.74 17.34 -21.48
N ASN A 79 -13.60 16.94 -20.22
CA ASN A 79 -12.31 16.88 -19.54
C ASN A 79 -12.13 15.55 -18.80
N LEU A 80 -11.33 14.67 -19.41
CA LEU A 80 -11.06 13.35 -18.88
C LEU A 80 -10.37 13.37 -17.51
N PHE A 81 -9.57 14.40 -17.21
CA PHE A 81 -8.89 14.50 -15.91
C PHE A 81 -9.90 14.66 -14.77
N PHE A 82 -10.87 15.56 -14.91
CA PHE A 82 -11.91 15.75 -13.90
C PHE A 82 -12.87 14.56 -13.83
N LEU A 83 -13.24 13.98 -14.97
CA LEU A 83 -14.04 12.75 -14.99
C LEU A 83 -13.32 11.59 -14.29
N ALA A 84 -12.02 11.45 -14.53
CA ALA A 84 -11.21 10.40 -13.93
C ALA A 84 -11.12 10.53 -12.41
N LEU A 85 -10.72 11.72 -11.92
CA LEU A 85 -10.62 11.98 -10.48
C LEU A 85 -12.00 11.99 -9.79
N GLY A 86 -13.01 12.54 -10.47
CA GLY A 86 -14.33 12.75 -9.92
C GLY A 86 -15.15 11.47 -9.78
N ILE A 87 -15.00 10.50 -10.69
CA ILE A 87 -15.78 9.27 -10.60
C ILE A 87 -15.16 7.99 -11.16
N VAL A 88 -14.36 8.03 -12.24
CA VAL A 88 -13.84 6.78 -12.83
C VAL A 88 -12.89 6.06 -11.86
N LEU A 89 -11.97 6.78 -11.23
CA LEU A 89 -11.06 6.17 -10.25
C LEU A 89 -11.79 5.68 -8.98
N PRO A 90 -12.74 6.41 -8.38
CA PRO A 90 -13.60 5.88 -7.31
C PRO A 90 -14.33 4.58 -7.68
N LEU A 91 -14.83 4.46 -8.92
CA LEU A 91 -15.45 3.22 -9.41
C LEU A 91 -14.42 2.07 -9.48
N VAL A 92 -13.21 2.34 -9.97
CA VAL A 92 -12.11 1.37 -9.98
C VAL A 92 -11.76 0.93 -8.55
N VAL A 93 -11.66 1.85 -7.60
CA VAL A 93 -11.43 1.53 -6.17
C VAL A 93 -12.50 0.59 -5.64
N THR A 94 -13.77 0.89 -5.91
CA THR A 94 -14.89 0.03 -5.49
C THR A 94 -14.77 -1.36 -6.10
N ALA A 95 -14.46 -1.46 -7.40
CA ALA A 95 -14.25 -2.75 -8.07
C ALA A 95 -13.10 -3.55 -7.46
N LEU A 96 -11.99 -2.89 -7.10
CA LEU A 96 -10.85 -3.54 -6.45
C LEU A 96 -11.20 -4.08 -5.05
N PHE A 97 -11.99 -3.33 -4.28
CA PHE A 97 -12.48 -3.78 -2.98
C PHE A 97 -13.38 -5.02 -3.12
N VAL A 98 -14.26 -5.02 -4.13
CA VAL A 98 -15.09 -6.19 -4.46
C VAL A 98 -14.24 -7.38 -4.88
N ALA A 99 -13.31 -7.20 -5.81
CA ALA A 99 -12.41 -8.26 -6.26
C ALA A 99 -11.62 -8.87 -5.11
N ARG A 100 -11.11 -8.05 -4.18
CA ARG A 100 -10.39 -8.51 -2.98
C ARG A 100 -11.24 -9.42 -2.10
N ARG A 101 -12.55 -9.17 -1.98
CA ARG A 101 -13.46 -10.00 -1.15
C ARG A 101 -13.90 -11.29 -1.87
N LEU A 102 -14.07 -11.24 -3.19
CA LEU A 102 -14.48 -12.41 -3.97
C LEU A 102 -13.32 -13.35 -4.30
N GLN A 103 -12.09 -12.85 -4.33
CA GLN A 103 -10.88 -13.60 -4.67
C GLN A 103 -9.74 -13.30 -3.66
N PRO A 104 -9.87 -13.70 -2.38
CA PRO A 104 -8.92 -13.33 -1.33
C PRO A 104 -7.47 -13.81 -1.57
N GLY A 105 -7.26 -14.84 -2.40
CA GLY A 105 -5.93 -15.30 -2.81
C GLY A 105 -5.26 -14.45 -3.90
N ASN A 106 -6.01 -13.57 -4.57
CA ASN A 106 -5.50 -12.75 -5.67
C ASN A 106 -5.12 -11.36 -5.16
N ILE A 107 -3.82 -11.15 -4.89
CA ILE A 107 -3.31 -9.87 -4.39
C ILE A 107 -3.19 -8.89 -5.56
N VAL A 108 -4.20 -8.05 -5.75
CA VAL A 108 -4.20 -6.99 -6.78
C VAL A 108 -3.45 -5.75 -6.27
N ARG A 109 -2.49 -5.27 -7.07
CA ARG A 109 -1.69 -4.07 -6.83
C ARG A 109 -1.71 -3.16 -8.06
N ILE A 110 -1.57 -1.86 -7.84
CA ILE A 110 -1.52 -0.85 -8.89
C ILE A 110 -0.10 -0.28 -8.90
N GLY A 111 0.75 -0.83 -9.79
CA GLY A 111 2.18 -0.56 -9.76
C GLY A 111 2.80 -1.01 -8.43
N SER A 112 3.39 -0.07 -7.69
CA SER A 112 3.95 -0.33 -6.35
C SER A 112 2.92 -0.22 -5.22
N LEU A 113 1.72 0.30 -5.50
CA LEU A 113 0.70 0.60 -4.49
C LEU A 113 -0.15 -0.64 -4.18
N SER A 114 -0.38 -0.88 -2.89
CA SER A 114 -1.46 -1.76 -2.46
C SER A 114 -2.83 -1.18 -2.83
N THR A 115 -3.85 -2.03 -2.89
CA THR A 115 -5.23 -1.58 -3.14
C THR A 115 -5.67 -0.50 -2.14
N ASP A 116 -5.31 -0.65 -0.86
CA ASP A 116 -5.66 0.34 0.18
C ASP A 116 -4.90 1.67 -0.01
N GLN A 117 -3.63 1.64 -0.43
CA GLN A 117 -2.85 2.85 -0.71
C GLN A 117 -3.40 3.60 -1.93
N PHE A 118 -3.67 2.88 -3.01
CA PHE A 118 -4.27 3.44 -4.21
C PHE A 118 -5.63 4.08 -3.88
N ALA A 119 -6.46 3.41 -3.09
CA ALA A 119 -7.74 3.95 -2.65
C ALA A 119 -7.59 5.27 -1.86
N SER A 120 -6.62 5.36 -0.95
CA SER A 120 -6.33 6.59 -0.20
C SER A 120 -5.88 7.74 -1.11
N VAL A 121 -5.06 7.47 -2.13
CA VAL A 121 -4.65 8.48 -3.12
C VAL A 121 -5.87 8.98 -3.91
N VAL A 122 -6.68 8.06 -4.42
CA VAL A 122 -7.91 8.39 -5.17
C VAL A 122 -8.89 9.20 -4.31
N ALA A 123 -9.13 8.79 -3.07
CA ALA A 123 -10.02 9.49 -2.15
C ALA A 123 -9.55 10.92 -1.87
N SER A 124 -8.24 11.12 -1.73
CA SER A 124 -7.66 12.45 -1.48
C SER A 124 -7.82 13.39 -2.67
N PHE A 125 -7.60 12.89 -3.89
CA PHE A 125 -7.84 13.66 -5.11
C PHE A 125 -9.33 13.98 -5.31
N ALA A 126 -10.20 12.99 -5.13
CA ALA A 126 -11.64 13.18 -5.25
C ALA A 126 -12.15 14.20 -4.23
N LEU A 127 -11.72 14.12 -2.98
CA LEU A 127 -12.08 15.08 -1.95
C LEU A 127 -11.61 16.48 -2.32
N THR A 128 -10.36 16.63 -2.76
CA THR A 128 -9.80 17.93 -3.17
C THR A 128 -10.61 18.51 -4.33
N LEU A 129 -10.94 17.71 -5.34
CA LEU A 129 -11.74 18.13 -6.50
C LEU A 129 -13.12 18.65 -6.08
N PHE A 130 -13.86 17.87 -5.28
CA PHE A 130 -15.21 18.26 -4.87
C PHE A 130 -15.21 19.41 -3.86
N PHE A 131 -14.20 19.49 -3.00
CA PHE A 131 -14.02 20.59 -2.07
C PHE A 131 -13.74 21.90 -2.81
N LEU A 132 -12.79 21.92 -3.75
CA LEU A 132 -12.50 23.10 -4.57
C LEU A 132 -13.72 23.47 -5.43
N SER A 133 -14.43 22.49 -5.97
CA SER A 133 -15.65 22.73 -6.75
C SER A 133 -16.73 23.39 -5.88
N ALA A 134 -16.93 22.92 -4.64
CA ALA A 134 -17.90 23.49 -3.72
C ALA A 134 -17.49 24.90 -3.27
N ALA A 135 -16.19 25.12 -3.05
CA ALA A 135 -15.65 26.43 -2.71
C ALA A 135 -15.80 27.45 -3.87
N GLY A 136 -15.64 27.01 -5.12
CA GLY A 136 -15.86 27.84 -6.30
C GLY A 136 -17.34 28.05 -6.65
N ALA A 137 -18.17 27.03 -6.42
CA ALA A 137 -19.60 27.05 -6.72
C ALA A 137 -20.38 26.19 -5.71
N PHE A 138 -20.89 26.86 -4.68
CA PHE A 138 -21.58 26.20 -3.57
C PHE A 138 -23.01 25.79 -3.93
N THR A 139 -23.15 24.73 -4.71
CA THR A 139 -24.44 24.20 -5.17
C THR A 139 -24.75 22.86 -4.52
N VAL A 140 -26.04 22.57 -4.32
CA VAL A 140 -26.49 21.28 -3.76
C VAL A 140 -25.96 20.09 -4.54
N PHE A 141 -25.86 20.20 -5.88
CA PHE A 141 -25.36 19.13 -6.74
C PHE A 141 -23.89 18.81 -6.52
N VAL A 142 -23.05 19.82 -6.33
CA VAL A 142 -21.63 19.62 -5.99
C VAL A 142 -21.47 19.08 -4.57
N LEU A 143 -22.33 19.50 -3.64
CA LEU A 143 -22.32 19.00 -2.26
C LEU A 143 -22.60 17.50 -2.18
N VAL A 144 -23.44 16.94 -3.05
CA VAL A 144 -23.65 15.47 -3.12
C VAL A 144 -22.31 14.76 -3.39
N GLY A 145 -21.55 15.22 -4.38
CA GLY A 145 -20.23 14.67 -4.68
C GLY A 145 -19.23 14.85 -3.52
N LEU A 146 -19.28 16.00 -2.84
CA LEU A 146 -18.44 16.26 -1.67
C LEU A 146 -18.74 15.33 -0.49
N ILE A 147 -20.03 15.07 -0.20
CA ILE A 147 -20.41 14.14 0.86
C ILE A 147 -19.88 12.74 0.55
N GLY A 148 -20.03 12.29 -0.69
CA GLY A 148 -19.50 11.00 -1.13
C GLY A 148 -17.97 10.93 -1.01
N SER A 149 -17.24 11.98 -1.40
CA SER A 149 -15.78 11.98 -1.31
C SER A 149 -15.25 12.04 0.13
N VAL A 150 -15.95 12.73 1.04
CA VAL A 150 -15.67 12.68 2.48
C VAL A 150 -15.87 11.26 3.03
N GLY A 151 -16.96 10.59 2.67
CA GLY A 151 -17.20 9.20 3.04
C GLY A 151 -16.10 8.26 2.54
N LEU A 152 -15.65 8.46 1.30
CA LEU A 152 -14.57 7.67 0.71
C LEU A 152 -13.23 7.92 1.41
N LEU A 153 -12.91 9.17 1.76
CA LEU A 153 -11.73 9.51 2.56
C LEU A 153 -11.80 8.86 3.95
N ALA A 154 -12.97 8.91 4.60
CA ALA A 154 -13.17 8.30 5.91
C ALA A 154 -12.94 6.79 5.87
N ALA A 155 -13.42 6.10 4.82
CA ALA A 155 -13.26 4.66 4.64
C ALA A 155 -11.85 4.23 4.19
N THR A 156 -10.98 5.16 3.81
CA THR A 156 -9.63 4.88 3.31
C THR A 156 -8.57 5.42 4.25
N VAL A 157 -8.35 6.74 4.22
CA VAL A 157 -7.30 7.43 4.99
C VAL A 157 -7.58 7.38 6.49
N LEU A 158 -8.82 7.64 6.90
CA LEU A 158 -9.17 7.74 8.33
C LEU A 158 -9.61 6.41 8.95
N ALA A 159 -9.76 5.36 8.15
CA ALA A 159 -10.34 4.10 8.60
C ALA A 159 -9.62 3.46 9.80
N PRO A 160 -8.26 3.48 9.90
CA PRO A 160 -7.57 2.97 11.09
C PRO A 160 -7.88 3.73 12.39
N HIS A 161 -8.35 4.97 12.28
CA HIS A 161 -8.66 5.84 13.42
C HIS A 161 -10.15 5.81 13.81
N LEU A 162 -11.01 5.27 12.96
CA LEU A 162 -12.46 5.23 13.20
C LEU A 162 -12.85 3.92 13.89
N PRO A 163 -13.58 3.97 15.03
CA PRO A 163 -13.85 2.80 15.86
C PRO A 163 -14.58 1.68 15.12
N PHE A 164 -15.44 2.02 14.15
CA PHE A 164 -16.22 1.04 13.37
C PHE A 164 -15.46 0.46 12.16
N LEU A 165 -14.31 1.02 11.79
CA LEU A 165 -13.56 0.65 10.58
C LEU A 165 -12.15 0.11 10.88
N ARG A 166 -11.61 0.42 12.07
CA ARG A 166 -10.25 0.05 12.48
C ARG A 166 -10.00 -1.45 12.56
N ASP A 167 -11.04 -2.24 12.81
CA ASP A 167 -10.94 -3.69 12.97
C ASP A 167 -10.47 -4.36 11.66
N ASP A 168 -10.70 -3.70 10.51
CA ASP A 168 -10.24 -4.12 9.19
C ASP A 168 -8.69 -4.04 9.03
N PHE A 169 -7.98 -3.58 10.07
CA PHE A 169 -6.52 -3.38 10.12
C PHE A 169 -5.81 -4.09 11.29
N GLN A 170 -6.53 -4.55 12.32
CA GLN A 170 -5.93 -4.97 13.61
C GLN A 170 -5.11 -6.27 13.55
N ASP A 171 -5.25 -7.10 12.51
CA ASP A 171 -4.57 -8.41 12.41
C ASP A 171 -3.85 -8.62 11.06
N ARG A 172 -3.42 -7.55 10.39
CA ARG A 172 -2.73 -7.68 9.10
C ARG A 172 -1.29 -8.13 9.31
N ALA A 173 -0.95 -9.31 8.81
CA ALA A 173 0.45 -9.72 8.70
C ALA A 173 1.23 -8.70 7.86
N GLU A 174 2.40 -8.28 8.35
CA GLU A 174 3.28 -7.41 7.58
C GLU A 174 3.65 -8.09 6.26
N GLN A 175 3.37 -7.40 5.14
CA GLN A 175 3.81 -7.86 3.83
C GLN A 175 5.08 -7.11 3.43
N PRO A 176 6.15 -7.82 3.02
CA PRO A 176 7.36 -7.19 2.51
C PRO A 176 7.05 -6.20 1.39
N ALA A 177 7.71 -5.03 1.42
CA ALA A 177 7.56 -4.03 0.38
C ALA A 177 8.00 -4.59 -0.99
N HIS A 178 7.25 -4.21 -2.04
CA HIS A 178 7.61 -4.53 -3.41
C HIS A 178 8.97 -3.89 -3.73
N VAL A 179 9.79 -4.50 -4.59
CA VAL A 179 11.17 -4.06 -4.89
C VAL A 179 11.24 -2.56 -5.22
N VAL A 180 10.28 -2.05 -6.00
CA VAL A 180 10.20 -0.63 -6.40
C VAL A 180 9.76 0.31 -5.27
N ALA A 181 9.11 -0.22 -4.22
CA ALA A 181 8.72 0.52 -3.02
C ALA A 181 9.70 0.30 -1.85
N ARG A 182 10.75 -0.49 -2.04
CA ARG A 182 11.79 -0.65 -1.01
C ARG A 182 12.63 0.62 -0.96
N GLU A 183 13.11 0.92 0.24
CA GLU A 183 13.99 2.06 0.47
C GLU A 183 15.19 1.99 -0.49
N SER A 184 15.49 3.11 -1.14
CA SER A 184 16.64 3.19 -2.04
C SER A 184 17.92 2.86 -1.28
N THR A 185 18.84 2.14 -1.93
CA THR A 185 20.12 1.79 -1.31
C THR A 185 20.91 3.05 -0.96
N VAL A 186 21.47 3.10 0.25
CA VAL A 186 22.31 4.22 0.69
C VAL A 186 23.46 4.42 -0.31
N PRO A 187 23.61 5.60 -0.92
CA PRO A 187 24.70 5.86 -1.85
C PRO A 187 26.05 5.70 -1.13
N THR A 188 26.89 4.77 -1.60
CA THR A 188 28.25 4.64 -1.09
C THR A 188 29.14 5.68 -1.77
N ARG A 189 29.96 6.38 -0.99
CA ARG A 189 30.91 7.37 -1.54
C ARG A 189 31.95 6.64 -2.37
N LYS A 190 32.09 7.02 -3.65
CA LYS A 190 33.15 6.52 -4.53
C LYS A 190 34.51 6.72 -3.83
N PRO A 191 35.37 5.68 -3.73
CA PRO A 191 36.68 5.80 -3.11
C PRO A 191 37.45 6.95 -3.75
N ALA A 192 37.93 7.88 -2.94
CA ALA A 192 38.77 8.96 -3.42
C ALA A 192 40.08 8.35 -3.92
N VAL A 193 40.39 8.54 -5.21
CA VAL A 193 41.70 8.18 -5.76
C VAL A 193 42.75 9.00 -4.99
N PRO A 194 43.76 8.38 -4.38
CA PRO A 194 44.83 9.11 -3.69
C PRO A 194 45.44 10.12 -4.64
N LYS A 195 45.41 11.41 -4.28
CA LYS A 195 46.12 12.43 -5.05
C LYS A 195 47.62 12.08 -5.04
N PRO A 196 48.31 12.06 -6.19
CA PRO A 196 49.75 11.83 -6.23
C PRO A 196 50.46 12.81 -5.30
N VAL A 197 51.29 12.28 -4.40
CA VAL A 197 52.13 13.09 -3.52
C VAL A 197 53.06 13.91 -4.41
N LYS A 198 52.97 15.24 -4.36
CA LYS A 198 53.93 16.11 -5.02
C LYS A 198 55.33 15.82 -4.44
N PRO A 199 56.35 15.56 -5.27
CA PRO A 199 57.71 15.38 -4.79
C PRO A 199 58.15 16.59 -3.97
N LYS A 200 58.66 16.33 -2.76
CA LYS A 200 59.27 17.35 -1.90
C LYS A 200 60.52 17.89 -2.59
N PRO A 201 60.70 19.22 -2.74
CA PRO A 201 61.94 19.77 -3.28
C PRO A 201 63.12 19.32 -2.41
N GLU A 202 64.11 18.74 -3.04
CA GLU A 202 65.36 18.30 -2.41
C GLU A 202 66.14 19.54 -1.93
N PRO A 203 66.66 19.56 -0.69
CA PRO A 203 67.46 20.67 -0.22
C PRO A 203 68.77 20.74 -1.02
N ALA A 204 69.02 21.89 -1.63
CA ALA A 204 70.27 22.19 -2.32
C ALA A 204 71.45 22.01 -1.37
N SER A 205 72.36 21.09 -1.72
CA SER A 205 73.63 20.89 -1.02
C SER A 205 74.61 22.03 -1.39
N PRO A 206 75.40 22.55 -0.44
CA PRO A 206 76.29 23.69 -0.68
C PRO A 206 77.52 23.29 -1.52
N ALA A 207 77.93 24.20 -2.41
CA ALA A 207 79.13 24.08 -3.24
C ALA A 207 80.41 24.47 -2.46
N PRO A 208 81.59 23.94 -2.84
CA PRO A 208 82.85 24.04 -2.09
C PRO A 208 83.47 25.44 -2.05
#